data_AF-A0A316DHD4-F1
#
_entry.id   AF-A0A316DHD4-F1
#
_cell.length_a   1.000
_cell.length_b   1.000
_cell.length_c   1.000
_cell.angle_alpha   90.00
_cell.angle_beta   90.00
_cell.angle_gamma   90.00
#
_symmetry.space_group_name_H-M   'P 1'
#
loop_
_entity.id
_entity.type
_entity.pdbx_description
1 polymer ?
#
loop_
_entity_poly.entity_id
_entity_poly.type
_entity_poly.pdbx_seq_one_letter_code
_entity_poly.pdbx_strand_id
1 'polypeptide(L)' 'MDWINLLIGTLLILLGIFLIKLYQDLKKENKAGGLSFKMQTAGIGCIIIGIGLIIREF' A
#
# COMPACT_ATOMS: atom_id res chain seq x y z
N MET A 1 22.64 1.17 1.91
CA MET A 1 22.18 -0.24 1.83
C MET A 1 22.04 -0.83 3.22
N ASP A 2 21.24 -0.18 4.07
CA ASP A 2 20.71 -0.86 5.23
C ASP A 2 19.65 -1.86 4.75
N TRP A 3 20.00 -3.15 4.85
CA TRP A 3 19.10 -4.26 4.53
C TRP A 3 17.74 -4.15 5.23
N ILE A 4 17.70 -3.48 6.38
CA ILE A 4 16.49 -3.15 7.14
C ILE A 4 15.55 -2.23 6.36
N ASN A 5 16.05 -1.18 5.71
CA ASN A 5 15.23 -0.22 4.97
C ASN A 5 14.69 -0.84 3.68
N LEU A 6 15.46 -1.74 3.05
CA LEU A 6 15.02 -2.55 1.91
C LEU A 6 13.90 -3.53 2.31
N LEU A 7 14.04 -4.17 3.48
CA LEU A 7 13.03 -5.09 4.03
C LEU A 7 11.74 -4.35 4.43
N ILE A 8 11.86 -3.19 5.09
CA ILE A 8 10.72 -2.32 5.46
C ILE A 8 10.00 -1.80 4.21
N GLY A 9 10.74 -1.32 3.20
CA GLY A 9 10.16 -0.85 1.95
C GLY A 9 9.38 -1.94 1.23
N THR A 10 9.93 -3.16 1.18
CA THR A 10 9.25 -4.33 0.58
C THR A 10 7.98 -4.72 1.34
N LEU A 11 8.03 -4.69 2.68
CA LEU A 11 6.86 -4.91 3.55
C LEU A 11 5.77 -3.85 3.32
N LEU A 12 6.14 -2.58 3.18
CA LEU A 12 5.19 -1.50 2.88
C LEU A 12 4.49 -1.70 1.52
N ILE A 13 5.23 -2.14 0.50
CA ILE A 13 4.67 -2.41 -0.83
C ILE A 13 3.69 -3.58 -0.76
N LEU A 14 4.07 -4.69 -0.10
CA LEU A 14 3.19 -5.84 0.13
C LEU A 14 1.92 -5.45 0.87
N LEU A 15 2.04 -4.63 1.91
CA LEU A 15 0.92 -4.14 2.71
C LEU A 15 0.00 -3.21 1.90
N GLY A 16 0.58 -2.34 1.06
CA GLY A 16 -0.16 -1.48 0.15
C GLY A 16 -0.95 -2.27 -0.90
N ILE A 17 -0.35 -3.31 -1.50
CA ILE A 17 -1.04 -4.23 -2.43
C ILE A 17 -2.18 -4.97 -1.70
N PHE A 18 -1.92 -5.46 -0.49
CA PHE A 18 -2.92 -6.13 0.33
C PHE A 18 -4.13 -5.23 0.62
N LEU A 19 -3.89 -3.97 1.02
CA LEU A 19 -4.97 -2.99 1.23
C LEU A 19 -5.81 -2.77 -0.03
N ILE A 20 -5.17 -2.67 -1.20
CA ILE A 20 -5.90 -2.48 -2.47
C ILE A 20 -6.75 -3.71 -2.80
N LYS A 21 -6.22 -4.92 -2.55
CA LYS A 21 -6.93 -6.17 -2.80
C LYS A 21 -8.12 -6.34 -1.86
N LEU A 22 -7.91 -6.10 -0.57
CA LEU A 22 -8.97 -6.07 0.46
C LEU A 22 -10.05 -5.05 0.10
N TYR A 23 -9.66 -3.87 -0.41
CA TYR A 23 -10.61 -2.87 -0.91
C TYR A 23 -11.43 -3.40 -2.08
N GLN A 24 -10.81 -4.07 -3.05
CA GLN A 24 -11.54 -4.61 -4.21
C GLN A 24 -12.58 -5.64 -3.79
N ASP A 25 -12.24 -6.52 -2.84
CA ASP A 25 -13.17 -7.50 -2.28
C ASP A 25 -14.31 -6.80 -1.51
N LEU A 26 -13.98 -5.86 -0.61
CA LEU A 26 -14.98 -5.10 0.15
C LEU A 26 -15.91 -4.27 -0.74
N LYS A 27 -15.40 -3.69 -1.82
CA LYS A 27 -16.18 -2.94 -2.83
C LYS A 27 -17.16 -3.84 -3.57
N LYS A 28 -16.79 -5.11 -3.78
CA LYS A 28 -17.60 -6.09 -4.49
C LYS A 28 -18.79 -6.54 -3.64
N GLU A 29 -18.63 -6.61 -2.32
CA GLU A 29 -19.70 -6.95 -1.37
C GLU A 29 -20.53 -5.75 -0.92
N ASN A 30 -19.91 -4.61 -0.64
CA ASN A 30 -20.58 -3.41 -0.13
C ASN A 30 -20.48 -2.29 -1.17
N LYS A 31 -21.60 -1.98 -1.84
CA LYS A 31 -21.74 -0.89 -2.83
C LYS A 31 -20.97 0.35 -2.35
N ALA A 32 -19.84 0.61 -3.00
CA ALA A 32 -18.79 1.49 -2.50
C ALA A 32 -19.28 2.90 -2.12
N GLY A 33 -19.03 3.27 -0.87
CA GLY A 33 -19.13 4.66 -0.37
C GLY A 33 -17.76 5.33 -0.25
N GLY A 34 -17.73 6.59 0.20
CA GLY A 34 -16.49 7.39 0.29
C GLY A 34 -15.37 6.79 1.15
N LEU A 35 -15.68 5.86 2.06
CA LEU A 35 -14.69 5.11 2.84
C LEU A 35 -13.83 4.19 1.96
N SER A 36 -14.44 3.61 0.91
CA SER A 36 -13.76 2.71 -0.01
C SER A 36 -12.71 3.49 -0.83
N PHE A 37 -13.02 4.72 -1.26
CA PHE A 37 -12.06 5.56 -2.00
C PHE A 37 -10.83 5.91 -1.16
N LYS A 38 -11.00 6.12 0.16
CA LYS A 38 -9.91 6.38 1.11
C LYS A 38 -8.97 5.18 1.31
N MET A 39 -9.48 3.96 1.30
CA MET A 39 -8.64 2.77 1.40
C MET A 39 -7.78 2.56 0.15
N GLN A 40 -8.34 2.84 -1.03
CA GLN A 40 -7.60 2.74 -2.28
C GLN A 40 -6.47 3.78 -2.35
N THR A 41 -6.75 5.03 -1.98
CA THR A 41 -5.72 6.08 -1.93
C THR A 41 -4.69 5.83 -0.83
N ALA A 42 -5.08 5.28 0.33
CA ALA A 42 -4.15 4.88 1.38
C ALA A 42 -3.21 3.73 0.94
N GLY A 43 -3.73 2.74 0.22
CA GLY A 43 -2.94 1.65 -0.33
C GLY A 43 -1.92 2.12 -1.37
N ILE A 44 -2.33 3.01 -2.28
CA ILE A 44 -1.42 3.65 -3.25
C ILE A 44 -0.35 4.48 -2.52
N GLY A 45 -0.74 5.24 -1.50
CA GLY A 45 0.19 6.01 -0.66
C GLY A 45 1.23 5.13 0.02
N CYS A 46 0.85 3.98 0.57
CA CYS A 46 1.79 3.02 1.16
C CYS A 46 2.80 2.49 0.13
N ILE A 47 2.36 2.21 -1.10
CA ILE A 47 3.25 1.76 -2.17
C ILE A 47 4.26 2.86 -2.53
N ILE A 48 3.82 4.11 -2.68
CA ILE A 48 4.70 5.24 -3.00
C ILE A 48 5.72 5.49 -1.89
N ILE A 49 5.31 5.44 -0.62
CA ILE A 49 6.22 5.59 0.52
C ILE A 49 7.22 4.42 0.57
N GLY A 50 6.77 3.19 0.33
CA GLY A 50 7.64 2.02 0.26
C GLY A 50 8.69 2.12 -0.85
N ILE A 51 8.29 2.56 -2.04
CA ILE A 51 9.21 2.82 -3.17
C ILE A 51 10.18 3.95 -2.83
N GLY A 52 9.70 5.05 -2.24
CA GLY A 52 10.54 6.18 -1.84
C GLY A 52 11.59 5.81 -0.80
N LEU A 53 11.24 4.92 0.15
CA LEU A 53 12.18 4.34 1.11
C LEU A 53 13.28 3.53 0.42
N ILE A 54 12.92 2.70 -0.56
CA ILE A 54 13.89 1.88 -1.32
C ILE A 54 14.81 2.78 -2.16
N ILE A 55 14.27 3.80 -2.84
CA ILE A 55 15.06 4.71 -3.67
C ILE A 55 16.01 5.57 -2.83
N ARG A 56 15.58 6.03 -1.65
CA ARG A 56 16.42 6.85 -0.76
C ARG A 56 17.57 6.05 -0.13
N GLU A 57 17.43 4.74 -0.06
CA GLU A 57 18.42 3.82 0.50
C GLU A 57 19.51 3.40 -0.51
N PHE A 58 19.23 3.60 -1.79
CA PHE A 58 20.06 3.27 -2.94
C PHE A 58 21.03 4.41 -3.27
#